data_AF-A0A4U1I8E0-F1
#
_entry.id   AF-A0A4U1I8E0-F1
#
_cell.length_a   1.000
_cell.length_b   1.000
_cell.length_c   1.000
_cell.angle_alpha   90.00
_cell.angle_beta   90.00
_cell.angle_gamma   90.00
#
_symmetry.space_group_name_H-M   'P 1'
#
loop_
_entity.id
_entity.type
_entity.pdbx_description
1 polymer ?
#
loop_
_entity_poly.entity_id
_entity_poly.type
_entity_poly.pdbx_seq_one_letter_code
_entity_poly.pdbx_strand_id
1 'polypeptide(L)'
;MKPRRQFQADAARIGALAGPLILTQLAQVALTTTDIVMMGMLGPREIAAGGLALTLFNQLRTMGTGLVTGTGNLIAYANGQHDGSQLERLVRASFALSTLAGLVFALLMLLVEKPLVWLGQDPAVARQTAFYLAAAAPGMLPCLWFQSLRQYTVGLRQPGPLLAITLVSIAVNAALDYALMFGRFGLPELGLMGIACATSGVYLLSFLAFLLIASRRPGLAGHLSLAAWRADAQALARVWKMGLPIAATYGSEAAFFTVLTLVIGTLGTDALAAQTIVNQVIYIVFMVSVGLSHAASISISHACAQQDYRGARRLGYTGLALGVGAMLFVALPYLVAPAQVLAPFLDRAAAANAEVLRLATGLLTIAALLQIFDCSQNIGVGILRGLGDVTSSFRISIVGYWAIGLPVAWAGGVMLGYGIYGVWAGLAIGLAATATLLLRKFEDRLGALAKKALAGQS
;
A
#
# COMPACT_ATOMS: atom_id res chain seq x y z
N MET A 1 -27.25 15.94 -19.35
CA MET A 1 -25.88 16.50 -19.39
C MET A 1 -25.09 15.74 -20.45
N LYS A 2 -24.29 16.39 -21.33
CA LYS A 2 -23.51 15.67 -22.36
C LYS A 2 -22.51 14.71 -21.68
N PRO A 3 -22.34 13.47 -22.17
CA PRO A 3 -21.49 12.44 -21.52
C PRO A 3 -20.05 12.92 -21.26
N ARG A 4 -19.50 13.76 -22.13
CA ARG A 4 -18.17 14.37 -21.98
C ARG A 4 -18.04 15.32 -20.78
N ARG A 5 -19.08 16.11 -20.47
CA ARG A 5 -19.09 17.02 -19.30
C ARG A 5 -19.23 16.25 -17.98
N GLN A 6 -19.95 15.12 -18.00
CA GLN A 6 -20.07 14.24 -16.83
C GLN A 6 -18.76 13.52 -16.52
N PHE A 7 -18.09 12.99 -17.56
CA PHE A 7 -16.75 12.39 -17.39
C PHE A 7 -15.76 13.40 -16.81
N GLN A 8 -15.73 14.64 -17.30
CA GLN A 8 -14.86 15.69 -16.76
C GLN A 8 -15.15 16.00 -15.29
N ALA A 9 -16.43 16.06 -14.90
CA ALA A 9 -16.82 16.31 -13.52
C ALA A 9 -16.41 15.15 -12.58
N ASP A 10 -16.62 13.91 -13.01
CA ASP A 10 -16.23 12.72 -12.23
C ASP A 10 -14.71 12.58 -12.15
N ALA A 11 -13.99 12.85 -13.25
CA ALA A 11 -12.54 12.87 -13.29
C ALA A 11 -11.96 13.94 -12.36
N ALA A 12 -12.54 15.14 -12.33
CA ALA A 12 -12.13 16.19 -11.41
C ALA A 12 -12.38 15.80 -9.95
N ARG A 13 -13.52 15.15 -9.64
CA ARG A 13 -13.84 14.66 -8.29
C ARG A 13 -12.87 13.57 -7.81
N ILE A 14 -12.58 12.59 -8.67
CA ILE A 14 -11.62 11.53 -8.37
C ILE A 14 -10.21 12.12 -8.26
N GLY A 15 -9.82 13.00 -9.18
CA GLY A 15 -8.52 13.67 -9.17
C GLY A 15 -8.27 14.50 -7.91
N ALA A 16 -9.29 15.21 -7.41
CA ALA A 16 -9.19 15.99 -6.17
C ALA A 16 -8.92 15.13 -4.93
N LEU A 17 -9.37 13.88 -4.92
CA LEU A 17 -9.06 12.91 -3.85
C LEU A 17 -7.74 12.17 -4.14
N ALA A 18 -7.53 11.75 -5.39
CA ALA A 18 -6.38 10.96 -5.81
C ALA A 18 -5.08 11.76 -5.69
N GLY A 19 -5.04 13.03 -6.08
CA GLY A 19 -3.82 13.85 -6.05
C GLY A 19 -3.15 13.89 -4.67
N PRO A 20 -3.84 14.36 -3.60
CA PRO A 20 -3.30 14.35 -2.25
C PRO A 20 -2.94 12.95 -1.73
N LEU A 21 -3.72 11.93 -2.11
CA LEU A 21 -3.44 10.54 -1.73
C LEU A 21 -2.17 10.02 -2.40
N ILE A 22 -2.01 10.23 -3.70
CA ILE A 22 -0.81 9.85 -4.46
C ILE A 22 0.42 10.54 -3.87
N LEU A 23 0.34 11.86 -3.62
CA LEU A 23 1.43 12.61 -3.01
C LEU A 23 1.77 12.08 -1.62
N THR A 24 0.78 11.68 -0.82
CA THR A 24 1.00 11.05 0.48
C THR A 24 1.68 9.68 0.34
N GLN A 25 1.29 8.87 -0.65
CA GLN A 25 1.95 7.58 -0.91
C GLN A 25 3.41 7.77 -1.33
N LEU A 26 3.68 8.72 -2.23
CA LEU A 26 5.05 9.08 -2.64
C LEU A 26 5.88 9.61 -1.46
N ALA A 27 5.28 10.45 -0.61
CA ALA A 27 5.91 10.96 0.59
C ALA A 27 6.27 9.82 1.58
N GLN A 28 5.40 8.81 1.74
CA GLN A 28 5.74 7.63 2.54
C GLN A 28 6.92 6.83 1.97
N VAL A 29 7.02 6.71 0.65
CA VAL A 29 8.18 6.08 0.02
C VAL A 29 9.46 6.87 0.29
N ALA A 30 9.40 8.21 0.19
CA ALA A 30 10.52 9.09 0.50
C ALA A 30 11.00 8.94 1.95
N LEU A 31 10.07 8.82 2.91
CA LEU A 31 10.38 8.55 4.33
C LEU A 31 11.19 7.26 4.46
N THR A 32 10.67 6.13 3.98
CA THR A 32 11.38 4.84 4.05
C THR A 32 12.71 4.82 3.28
N THR A 33 12.82 5.61 2.21
CA THR A 33 14.06 5.71 1.44
C THR A 33 15.12 6.48 2.22
N THR A 34 14.71 7.51 2.97
CA THR A 34 15.60 8.30 3.82
C THR A 34 16.20 7.42 4.92
N ASP A 35 15.38 6.60 5.58
CA ASP A 35 15.85 5.63 6.58
C ASP A 35 16.94 4.70 6.02
N ILE A 36 16.75 4.19 4.79
CA ILE A 36 17.72 3.30 4.12
C ILE A 36 19.03 4.03 3.83
N VAL A 37 18.96 5.25 3.32
CA VAL A 37 20.15 6.06 3.03
C VAL A 37 20.93 6.36 4.31
N MET A 38 20.24 6.66 5.41
CA MET A 38 20.90 6.92 6.70
C MET A 38 21.53 5.65 7.29
N MET A 39 20.86 4.50 7.21
CA MET A 39 21.47 3.21 7.55
C MET A 39 22.72 2.94 6.72
N GLY A 40 22.72 3.37 5.45
CA GLY A 40 23.86 3.35 4.54
C GLY A 40 25.14 3.98 5.09
N MET A 41 25.01 4.98 5.97
CA MET A 41 26.13 5.74 6.53
C MET A 41 26.80 5.04 7.72
N LEU A 42 26.15 4.04 8.33
CA LEU A 42 26.65 3.34 9.52
C LEU A 42 27.60 2.18 9.18
N GLY A 43 27.35 1.49 8.07
CA GLY A 43 28.19 0.38 7.60
C GLY A 43 27.42 -0.79 6.98
N PRO A 44 28.11 -1.72 6.28
CA PRO A 44 27.46 -2.82 5.55
C PRO A 44 26.67 -3.80 6.44
N ARG A 45 27.14 -4.01 7.67
CA ARG A 45 26.50 -4.95 8.62
C ARG A 45 25.19 -4.38 9.16
N GLU A 46 25.18 -3.09 9.44
CA GLU A 46 24.04 -2.31 9.92
C GLU A 46 22.96 -2.22 8.83
N ILE A 47 23.37 -2.08 7.56
CA ILE A 47 22.48 -2.14 6.40
C ILE A 47 21.83 -3.52 6.28
N ALA A 48 22.60 -4.61 6.44
CA ALA A 48 22.06 -5.97 6.34
C ALA A 48 21.02 -6.25 7.43
N ALA A 49 21.35 -5.97 8.69
CA ALA A 49 20.44 -6.18 9.82
C ALA A 49 19.25 -5.21 9.81
N GLY A 50 19.50 -3.94 9.49
CA GLY A 50 18.48 -2.89 9.40
C GLY A 50 17.53 -3.06 8.22
N GLY A 51 18.04 -3.50 7.06
CA GLY A 51 17.24 -3.80 5.89
C GLY A 51 16.28 -4.97 6.10
N LEU A 52 16.74 -6.03 6.77
CA LEU A 52 15.88 -7.15 7.17
C LEU A 52 14.80 -6.68 8.16
N ALA A 53 15.19 -5.86 9.14
CA ALA A 53 14.26 -5.30 10.12
C ALA A 53 13.20 -4.39 9.47
N LEU A 54 13.61 -3.51 8.57
CA LEU A 54 12.73 -2.60 7.84
C LEU A 54 11.75 -3.37 6.93
N THR A 55 12.21 -4.47 6.31
CA THR A 55 11.36 -5.35 5.50
C THR A 55 10.25 -5.96 6.36
N LEU A 56 10.60 -6.54 7.51
CA LEU A 56 9.63 -7.12 8.46
C LEU A 56 8.68 -6.06 9.03
N PHE A 57 9.21 -4.90 9.42
CA PHE A 57 8.41 -3.77 9.89
C PHE A 57 7.40 -3.32 8.82
N ASN A 58 7.85 -3.13 7.58
CA ASN A 58 7.00 -2.72 6.46
C ASN A 58 5.93 -3.77 6.14
N GLN A 59 6.25 -5.06 6.27
CA GLN A 59 5.28 -6.13 6.09
C GLN A 59 4.15 -6.04 7.12
N LEU A 60 4.48 -5.93 8.41
CA LEU A 60 3.50 -5.79 9.49
C LEU A 60 2.71 -4.48 9.37
N ARG A 61 3.38 -3.37 9.06
CA ARG A 61 2.76 -2.06 8.80
C ARG A 61 1.75 -2.13 7.65
N THR A 62 2.10 -2.81 6.56
CA THR A 62 1.24 -2.94 5.38
C THR A 62 0.01 -3.78 5.70
N MET A 63 0.17 -4.90 6.40
CA MET A 63 -0.96 -5.73 6.85
C MET A 63 -1.87 -4.96 7.82
N GLY A 64 -1.31 -4.22 8.77
CA GLY A 64 -2.08 -3.36 9.68
C GLY A 64 -2.81 -2.22 8.97
N THR A 65 -2.17 -1.61 7.98
CA THR A 65 -2.84 -0.63 7.11
C THR A 65 -4.00 -1.28 6.36
N GLY A 66 -3.86 -2.53 5.91
CA GLY A 66 -4.94 -3.31 5.32
C GLY A 66 -6.13 -3.50 6.25
N LEU A 67 -5.90 -3.85 7.53
CA LEU A 67 -6.95 -3.99 8.55
C LEU A 67 -7.77 -2.71 8.72
N VAL A 68 -7.12 -1.56 8.71
CA VAL A 68 -7.75 -0.25 8.95
C VAL A 68 -8.36 0.35 7.68
N THR A 69 -7.86 -0.03 6.50
CA THR A 69 -8.34 0.49 5.20
C THR A 69 -9.83 0.20 4.96
N GLY A 70 -10.35 -0.90 5.50
CA GLY A 70 -11.79 -1.20 5.47
C GLY A 70 -12.64 -0.12 6.13
N THR A 71 -12.19 0.43 7.26
CA THR A 71 -12.89 1.49 8.01
C THR A 71 -13.16 2.72 7.14
N GLY A 72 -12.20 3.13 6.31
CA GLY A 72 -12.35 4.32 5.45
C GLY A 72 -13.55 4.22 4.50
N ASN A 73 -13.83 3.02 3.99
CA ASN A 73 -14.99 2.78 3.14
C ASN A 73 -16.30 2.75 3.92
N LEU A 74 -16.31 2.14 5.11
CA LEU A 74 -17.48 2.16 6.00
C LEU A 74 -17.83 3.59 6.44
N ILE A 75 -16.81 4.41 6.73
CA ILE A 75 -16.96 5.83 7.06
C ILE A 75 -17.48 6.61 5.85
N ALA A 76 -16.94 6.37 4.65
CA ALA A 76 -17.45 6.99 3.43
C ALA A 76 -18.93 6.64 3.15
N TYR A 77 -19.32 5.40 3.45
CA TYR A 77 -20.70 4.94 3.33
C TYR A 77 -21.62 5.61 4.35
N ALA A 78 -21.23 5.63 5.63
CA ALA A 78 -22.00 6.30 6.69
C ALA A 78 -22.13 7.82 6.45
N ASN A 79 -21.05 8.46 5.98
CA ASN A 79 -21.05 9.86 5.58
C ASN A 79 -21.98 10.13 4.40
N GLY A 80 -22.07 9.20 3.44
CA GLY A 80 -23.02 9.30 2.31
C GLY A 80 -24.49 9.16 2.72
N GLN A 81 -24.77 8.50 3.85
CA GLN A 81 -26.11 8.40 4.44
C GLN A 81 -26.40 9.52 5.45
N HIS A 82 -25.44 10.41 5.72
CA HIS A 82 -25.52 11.42 6.79
C HIS A 82 -25.76 10.85 8.20
N ASP A 83 -25.31 9.62 8.47
CA ASP A 83 -25.45 8.96 9.78
C ASP A 83 -24.23 9.25 10.69
N GLY A 84 -24.31 10.37 11.42
CA GLY A 84 -23.29 10.80 12.37
C GLY A 84 -23.04 9.82 13.52
N SER A 85 -24.08 9.10 13.96
CA SER A 85 -23.97 8.13 15.05
C SER A 85 -23.14 6.90 14.64
N GLN A 86 -23.33 6.45 13.40
CA GLN A 86 -22.56 5.36 12.84
C GLN A 86 -21.12 5.77 12.55
N LEU A 87 -20.88 7.02 12.15
CA LEU A 87 -19.52 7.56 12.01
C LEU A 87 -18.73 7.44 13.32
N GLU A 88 -19.27 7.92 14.43
CA GLU A 88 -18.59 7.81 15.74
C GLU A 88 -18.32 6.36 16.15
N ARG A 89 -19.30 5.46 15.96
CA ARG A 89 -19.15 4.03 16.28
C ARG A 89 -18.04 3.39 15.45
N LEU A 90 -17.95 3.72 14.17
CA LEU A 90 -16.91 3.19 13.27
C LEU A 90 -15.52 3.74 13.62
N VAL A 91 -15.41 5.02 13.99
CA VAL A 91 -14.14 5.61 14.42
C VAL A 91 -13.63 4.94 15.70
N ARG A 92 -14.49 4.77 16.71
CA ARG A 92 -14.13 4.05 17.96
C ARG A 92 -13.69 2.62 17.68
N ALA A 93 -14.42 1.91 16.83
CA ALA A 93 -14.07 0.56 16.41
C ALA A 93 -12.74 0.48 15.65
N SER A 94 -12.44 1.47 14.80
CA SER A 94 -11.16 1.58 14.09
C SER A 94 -10.00 1.74 15.05
N PHE A 95 -10.13 2.63 16.05
CA PHE A 95 -9.09 2.81 17.07
C PHE A 95 -8.92 1.56 17.94
N ALA A 96 -10.01 0.91 18.35
CA ALA A 96 -9.95 -0.34 19.11
C ALA A 96 -9.22 -1.44 18.30
N LEU A 97 -9.56 -1.61 17.03
CA LEU A 97 -8.89 -2.55 16.14
C LEU A 97 -7.42 -2.22 15.94
N SER A 98 -7.11 -0.93 15.74
CA SER A 98 -5.73 -0.45 15.55
C SER A 98 -4.87 -0.70 16.78
N THR A 99 -5.42 -0.48 17.98
CA THR A 99 -4.74 -0.77 19.24
C THR A 99 -4.51 -2.27 19.39
N LEU A 100 -5.53 -3.11 19.17
CA LEU A 100 -5.39 -4.56 19.26
C LEU A 100 -4.36 -5.10 18.25
N ALA A 101 -4.46 -4.70 16.99
CA ALA A 101 -3.51 -5.09 15.95
C ALA A 101 -2.09 -4.56 16.23
N GLY A 102 -1.97 -3.32 16.73
CA GLY A 102 -0.69 -2.71 17.09
C GLY A 102 0.01 -3.46 18.22
N LEU A 103 -0.74 -3.87 19.26
CA LEU A 103 -0.22 -4.69 20.35
C LEU A 103 0.22 -6.09 19.87
N VAL A 104 -0.59 -6.74 19.04
CA VAL A 104 -0.26 -8.06 18.48
C VAL A 104 1.01 -7.96 17.62
N PHE A 105 1.10 -6.97 16.73
CA PHE A 105 2.27 -6.80 15.87
C PHE A 105 3.51 -6.38 16.65
N ALA A 106 3.38 -5.50 17.65
CA ALA A 106 4.49 -5.18 18.55
C ALA A 106 5.00 -6.43 19.28
N LEU A 107 4.10 -7.30 19.76
CA LEU A 107 4.50 -8.57 20.39
C LEU A 107 5.21 -9.50 19.40
N LEU A 108 4.71 -9.62 18.16
CA LEU A 108 5.37 -10.42 17.12
C LEU A 108 6.79 -9.90 16.81
N MET A 109 6.97 -8.57 16.80
CA MET A 109 8.28 -7.94 16.59
C MET A 109 9.28 -8.27 17.71
N LEU A 110 8.82 -8.37 18.96
CA LEU A 110 9.66 -8.76 20.10
C LEU A 110 10.07 -10.25 20.08
N LEU A 111 9.29 -11.10 19.40
CA LEU A 111 9.51 -12.55 19.36
C LEU A 111 10.24 -13.02 18.09
N VAL A 112 10.78 -12.09 17.30
CA VAL A 112 11.28 -12.34 15.94
C VAL A 112 12.66 -13.02 15.87
N GLU A 113 13.48 -12.91 16.92
CA GLU A 113 14.87 -13.43 16.92
C GLU A 113 14.92 -14.95 16.67
N LYS A 114 14.15 -15.73 17.44
CA LYS A 114 14.15 -17.20 17.34
C LYS A 114 13.66 -17.71 15.98
N PRO A 115 12.53 -17.21 15.42
CA PRO A 115 12.13 -17.55 14.06
C PRO A 115 13.19 -17.25 13.01
N LEU A 116 13.90 -16.12 13.11
CA LEU A 116 14.94 -15.75 12.14
C LEU A 116 16.12 -16.74 12.16
N VAL A 117 16.59 -17.14 13.34
CA VAL A 117 17.65 -18.14 13.48
C VAL A 117 17.18 -19.50 12.94
N TRP A 118 15.93 -19.88 13.21
CA TRP A 118 15.37 -21.13 12.68
C TRP A 118 15.25 -21.14 11.15
N LEU A 119 15.01 -19.98 10.54
CA LEU A 119 15.01 -19.77 9.08
C LEU A 119 16.42 -19.72 8.47
N GLY A 120 17.47 -19.97 9.26
CA GLY A 120 18.85 -20.06 8.77
C GLY A 120 19.59 -18.72 8.67
N GLN A 121 19.07 -17.64 9.28
CA GLN A 121 19.79 -16.37 9.35
C GLN A 121 20.97 -16.46 10.31
N ASP A 122 22.03 -15.71 10.01
CA ASP A 122 23.19 -15.58 10.92
C ASP A 122 22.70 -15.08 12.30
N PRO A 123 23.08 -15.76 13.40
CA PRO A 123 22.62 -15.38 14.75
C PRO A 123 22.93 -13.94 15.14
N ALA A 124 24.03 -13.38 14.65
CA ALA A 124 24.42 -12.00 14.94
C ALA A 124 23.55 -10.99 14.16
N VAL A 125 23.19 -11.30 12.92
CA VAL A 125 22.24 -10.49 12.12
C VAL A 125 20.84 -10.59 12.71
N ALA A 126 20.37 -11.80 13.02
CA ALA A 126 19.07 -12.03 13.63
C ALA A 126 18.91 -11.27 14.97
N ARG A 127 19.95 -11.26 15.80
CA ARG A 127 19.97 -10.50 17.05
C ARG A 127 19.94 -8.98 16.82
N GLN A 128 20.74 -8.46 15.89
CA GLN A 128 20.70 -7.01 15.56
C GLN A 128 19.34 -6.59 14.99
N THR A 129 18.75 -7.41 14.11
CA THR A 129 17.39 -7.21 13.59
C THR A 129 16.34 -7.22 14.72
N ALA A 130 16.44 -8.16 15.67
CA ALA A 130 15.53 -8.22 16.81
C ALA A 130 15.66 -6.99 17.73
N PHE A 131 16.89 -6.50 17.97
CA PHE A 131 17.11 -5.26 18.73
C PHE A 131 16.47 -4.05 18.04
N TYR A 132 16.63 -3.91 16.73
CA TYR A 132 15.97 -2.83 15.98
C TYR A 132 14.44 -2.94 16.07
N LEU A 133 13.90 -4.14 15.85
CA LEU A 133 12.45 -4.38 15.90
C LEU A 133 11.88 -4.16 17.30
N ALA A 134 12.62 -4.49 18.36
CA ALA A 134 12.22 -4.19 19.73
C ALA A 134 12.14 -2.68 19.98
N ALA A 135 13.08 -1.89 19.44
CA ALA A 135 13.04 -0.43 19.53
C ALA A 135 11.93 0.19 18.65
N ALA A 136 11.58 -0.44 17.52
CA ALA A 136 10.51 0.00 16.63
C ALA A 136 9.11 -0.45 17.09
N ALA A 137 9.01 -1.46 17.94
CA ALA A 137 7.74 -2.05 18.38
C ALA A 137 6.77 -1.02 19.03
N PRO A 138 7.22 -0.11 19.92
CA PRO A 138 6.37 0.95 20.45
C PRO A 138 5.81 1.88 19.37
N GLY A 139 6.53 2.09 18.26
CA GLY A 139 6.11 2.93 17.13
C GLY A 139 5.02 2.32 16.25
N MET A 140 4.83 0.99 16.29
CA MET A 140 3.80 0.30 15.52
C MET A 140 2.39 0.77 15.89
N LEU A 141 2.15 1.02 17.18
CA LEU A 141 0.84 1.39 17.70
C LEU A 141 0.43 2.83 17.29
N PRO A 142 1.27 3.86 17.47
CA PRO A 142 1.04 5.18 16.88
C PRO A 142 0.92 5.17 15.34
N CYS A 143 1.69 4.31 14.66
CA CYS A 143 1.58 4.15 13.21
C CYS A 143 0.17 3.71 12.78
N LEU A 144 -0.42 2.71 13.45
CA LEU A 144 -1.78 2.26 13.13
C LEU A 144 -2.85 3.26 13.56
N TRP A 145 -2.65 3.99 14.66
CA TRP A 145 -3.53 5.10 15.02
C TRP A 145 -3.52 6.23 13.99
N PHE A 146 -2.33 6.59 13.48
CA PHE A 146 -2.20 7.53 12.37
C PHE A 146 -2.93 7.03 11.13
N GLN A 147 -2.82 5.74 10.78
CA GLN A 147 -3.57 5.14 9.68
C GLN A 147 -5.09 5.19 9.92
N SER A 148 -5.56 5.02 11.16
CA SER A 148 -6.99 5.18 11.51
C SER A 148 -7.50 6.60 11.28
N LEU A 149 -6.76 7.61 11.75
CA LEU A 149 -7.10 9.03 11.49
C LEU A 149 -7.10 9.35 9.99
N ARG A 150 -6.12 8.81 9.25
CA ARG A 150 -6.06 8.91 7.80
C ARG A 150 -7.32 8.32 7.17
N GLN A 151 -7.71 7.09 7.50
CA GLN A 151 -8.91 6.49 6.91
C GLN A 151 -10.20 7.24 7.28
N TYR A 152 -10.25 7.85 8.47
CA TYR A 152 -11.35 8.74 8.86
C TYR A 152 -11.45 9.98 7.97
N THR A 153 -10.36 10.73 7.81
CA THR A 153 -10.36 11.97 6.99
C THR A 153 -10.60 11.68 5.51
N VAL A 154 -10.01 10.61 4.98
CA VAL A 154 -10.22 10.23 3.59
C VAL A 154 -11.65 9.74 3.38
N GLY A 155 -12.23 8.98 4.33
CA GLY A 155 -13.64 8.58 4.30
C GLY A 155 -14.61 9.77 4.33
N LEU A 156 -14.28 10.82 5.08
CA LEU A 156 -15.01 12.11 5.07
C LEU A 156 -14.71 12.99 3.84
N ARG A 157 -13.88 12.51 2.89
CA ARG A 157 -13.48 13.22 1.67
C ARG A 157 -12.72 14.53 1.94
N GLN A 158 -12.02 14.62 3.06
CA GLN A 158 -11.20 15.76 3.45
C GLN A 158 -9.73 15.33 3.71
N PRO A 159 -8.99 14.87 2.68
CA PRO A 159 -7.60 14.40 2.85
C PRO A 159 -6.60 15.55 3.10
N GLY A 160 -7.00 16.81 3.00
CA GLY A 160 -6.09 17.98 2.98
C GLY A 160 -5.02 18.05 4.07
N PRO A 161 -5.32 17.78 5.36
CA PRO A 161 -4.30 17.79 6.42
C PRO A 161 -3.20 16.72 6.25
N LEU A 162 -3.54 15.59 5.63
CA LEU A 162 -2.69 14.40 5.60
C LEU A 162 -1.36 14.66 4.87
N LEU A 163 -1.41 15.35 3.73
CA LEU A 163 -0.23 15.64 2.93
C LEU A 163 0.75 16.54 3.69
N ALA A 164 0.25 17.64 4.26
CA ALA A 164 1.08 18.59 5.01
C ALA A 164 1.76 17.92 6.20
N ILE A 165 1.03 17.10 6.95
CA ILE A 165 1.60 16.34 8.08
C ILE A 165 2.68 15.40 7.56
N THR A 166 2.41 14.61 6.52
CA THR A 166 3.38 13.63 5.98
C THR A 166 4.67 14.31 5.51
N LEU A 167 4.58 15.48 4.86
CA LEU A 167 5.75 16.24 4.43
C LEU A 167 6.59 16.76 5.62
N VAL A 168 5.94 17.28 6.66
CA VAL A 168 6.62 17.70 7.89
C VAL A 168 7.24 16.50 8.60
N SER A 169 6.54 15.36 8.64
CA SER A 169 7.03 14.12 9.24
C SER A 169 8.33 13.64 8.61
N ILE A 170 8.49 13.77 7.28
CA ILE A 170 9.75 13.41 6.59
C ILE A 170 10.90 14.30 7.06
N ALA A 171 10.69 15.62 7.11
CA ALA A 171 11.72 16.55 7.54
C ALA A 171 12.13 16.32 9.01
N VAL A 172 11.14 16.08 9.87
CA VAL A 172 11.37 15.77 11.29
C VAL A 172 12.05 14.42 11.46
N ASN A 173 11.68 13.40 10.67
CA ASN A 173 12.31 12.07 10.68
C ASN A 173 13.78 12.17 10.29
N ALA A 174 14.11 12.82 9.17
CA ALA A 174 15.49 13.01 8.76
C ALA A 174 16.32 13.74 9.82
N ALA A 175 15.76 14.76 10.47
CA ALA A 175 16.45 15.49 11.54
C ALA A 175 16.66 14.62 12.80
N LEU A 176 15.65 13.86 13.21
CA LEU A 176 15.72 12.97 14.38
C LEU A 176 16.63 11.77 14.14
N ASP A 177 16.59 11.18 12.95
CA ASP A 177 17.47 10.09 12.54
C ASP A 177 18.92 10.56 12.63
N TYR A 178 19.26 11.70 12.02
CA TYR A 178 20.61 12.26 12.08
C TYR A 178 21.05 12.56 13.52
N ALA A 179 20.17 13.13 14.35
CA ALA A 179 20.49 13.49 15.73
C ALA A 179 20.73 12.26 16.63
N LEU A 180 19.86 11.26 16.57
CA LEU A 180 19.94 10.04 17.39
C LEU A 180 20.97 9.03 16.87
N MET A 181 21.26 9.06 15.56
CA MET A 181 22.27 8.21 14.96
C MET A 181 23.68 8.67 15.35
N PHE A 182 23.99 9.97 15.27
CA PHE A 182 25.32 10.52 15.58
C PHE A 182 25.49 11.06 17.00
N GLY A 183 24.47 10.93 17.87
CA GLY A 183 24.51 11.45 19.24
C GLY A 183 24.72 12.97 19.31
N ARG A 184 24.21 13.73 18.33
CA ARG A 184 24.35 15.19 18.27
C ARG A 184 23.23 15.85 19.08
N PHE A 185 23.44 17.10 19.53
CA PHE A 185 22.51 17.85 20.39
C PHE A 185 22.32 17.31 21.83
N GLY A 186 23.31 16.58 22.38
CA GLY A 186 23.27 16.07 23.76
C GLY A 186 22.47 14.78 23.92
N LEU A 187 22.14 14.12 22.82
CA LEU A 187 21.49 12.81 22.78
C LEU A 187 22.53 11.67 22.73
N PRO A 188 22.22 10.47 23.25
CA PRO A 188 23.12 9.32 23.14
C PRO A 188 23.28 8.85 21.70
N GLU A 189 24.46 8.36 21.34
CA GLU A 189 24.74 7.72 20.05
C GLU A 189 24.12 6.32 20.05
N LEU A 190 22.93 6.19 19.47
CA LEU A 190 22.16 4.93 19.46
C LEU A 190 22.34 4.14 18.15
N GLY A 191 23.07 4.68 17.17
CA GLY A 191 23.32 4.07 15.87
C GLY A 191 22.02 3.58 15.20
N LEU A 192 21.98 2.30 14.85
CA LEU A 192 20.82 1.66 14.20
C LEU A 192 19.54 1.72 15.07
N MET A 193 19.66 1.68 16.40
CA MET A 193 18.52 1.80 17.32
C MET A 193 17.97 3.23 17.34
N GLY A 194 18.82 4.23 17.08
CA GLY A 194 18.44 5.63 16.96
C GLY A 194 17.42 5.85 15.85
N ILE A 195 17.62 5.18 14.71
CA ILE A 195 16.69 5.23 13.55
C ILE A 195 15.32 4.66 13.95
N ALA A 196 15.27 3.47 14.55
CA ALA A 196 14.00 2.88 15.00
C ALA A 196 13.24 3.77 16.01
N CYS A 197 13.96 4.39 16.95
CA CYS A 197 13.40 5.32 17.92
C CYS A 197 12.90 6.62 17.27
N ALA A 198 13.67 7.17 16.33
CA ALA A 198 13.31 8.35 15.57
C ALA A 198 12.04 8.11 14.74
N THR A 199 11.98 7.03 13.96
CA THR A 199 10.80 6.65 13.18
C THR A 199 9.57 6.47 14.09
N SER A 200 9.73 5.79 15.23
CA SER A 200 8.66 5.59 16.21
C SER A 200 8.15 6.90 16.81
N GLY A 201 9.08 7.80 17.15
CA GLY A 201 8.79 9.14 17.64
C GLY A 201 8.06 9.97 16.60
N VAL A 202 8.46 9.90 15.33
CA VAL A 202 7.77 10.59 14.24
C VAL A 202 6.36 10.07 14.03
N TYR A 203 6.11 8.75 14.09
CA TYR A 203 4.74 8.25 14.02
C TYR A 203 3.87 8.77 15.16
N LEU A 204 4.41 8.87 16.38
CA LEU A 204 3.71 9.45 17.51
C LEU A 204 3.43 10.95 17.32
N LEU A 205 4.43 11.73 16.92
CA LEU A 205 4.29 13.16 16.64
C LEU A 205 3.29 13.41 15.50
N SER A 206 3.37 12.61 14.43
CA SER A 206 2.45 12.68 13.29
C SER A 206 1.02 12.35 13.71
N PHE A 207 0.85 11.34 14.55
CA PHE A 207 -0.45 11.00 15.14
C PHE A 207 -1.01 12.15 15.97
N LEU A 208 -0.23 12.71 16.90
CA LEU A 208 -0.65 13.81 17.76
C LEU A 208 -0.95 15.09 16.98
N ALA A 209 -0.10 15.45 16.02
CA ALA A 209 -0.32 16.58 15.12
C ALA A 209 -1.60 16.40 14.31
N PHE A 210 -1.84 15.20 13.77
CA PHE A 210 -3.05 14.92 13.02
C PHE A 210 -4.29 14.98 13.91
N LEU A 211 -4.21 14.42 15.11
CA LEU A 211 -5.29 14.45 16.07
C LEU A 211 -5.67 15.89 16.45
N LEU A 212 -4.68 16.75 16.68
CA LEU A 212 -4.87 18.17 17.00
C LEU A 212 -5.52 18.95 15.85
N ILE A 213 -5.11 18.68 14.61
CA ILE A 213 -5.72 19.33 13.44
C ILE A 213 -7.14 18.82 13.21
N ALA A 214 -7.37 17.51 13.38
CA ALA A 214 -8.69 16.90 13.22
C ALA A 214 -9.68 17.38 14.29
N SER A 215 -9.25 17.55 15.54
CA SER A 215 -10.10 18.02 16.64
C SER A 215 -10.45 19.51 16.56
N ARG A 216 -9.63 20.32 15.86
CA ARG A 216 -9.90 21.76 15.68
C ARG A 216 -10.73 22.10 14.44
N ARG A 217 -10.87 21.17 13.49
CA ARG A 217 -11.66 21.42 12.28
C ARG A 217 -13.14 21.08 12.51
N PRO A 218 -14.08 22.04 12.32
CA PRO A 218 -15.50 21.82 12.61
C PRO A 218 -16.09 20.60 11.90
N GLY A 219 -15.72 20.38 10.63
CA GLY A 219 -16.19 19.24 9.83
C GLY A 219 -15.60 17.88 10.20
N LEU A 220 -14.60 17.82 11.08
CA LEU A 220 -13.94 16.58 11.52
C LEU A 220 -14.12 16.33 13.03
N ALA A 221 -14.24 17.39 13.83
CA ALA A 221 -14.33 17.29 15.28
C ALA A 221 -15.65 16.65 15.76
N GLY A 222 -16.75 16.90 15.05
CA GLY A 222 -18.09 16.49 15.49
C GLY A 222 -18.33 14.99 15.60
N HIS A 223 -17.56 14.15 14.89
CA HIS A 223 -17.70 12.69 14.90
C HIS A 223 -16.43 11.96 15.38
N LEU A 224 -15.41 12.72 15.82
CA LEU A 224 -14.14 12.16 16.26
C LEU A 224 -14.28 11.68 17.71
N SER A 225 -14.15 10.38 17.93
CA SER A 225 -14.17 9.82 19.29
C SER A 225 -13.07 8.77 19.47
N LEU A 226 -12.11 9.08 20.33
CA LEU A 226 -10.98 8.22 20.68
C LEU A 226 -11.32 7.15 21.72
N ALA A 227 -12.58 7.09 22.18
CA ALA A 227 -13.02 6.16 23.20
C ALA A 227 -13.09 4.71 22.65
N ALA A 228 -11.93 4.13 22.34
CA ALA A 228 -11.77 2.77 21.83
C ALA A 228 -12.41 1.74 22.78
N TRP A 229 -12.39 2.01 24.09
CA TRP A 229 -13.00 1.16 25.12
C TRP A 229 -14.53 1.14 25.09
N ARG A 230 -15.17 2.10 24.40
CA ARG A 230 -16.63 2.15 24.17
C ARG A 230 -17.00 1.66 22.77
N ALA A 231 -16.10 0.93 22.10
CA ALA A 231 -16.38 0.36 20.80
C ALA A 231 -17.47 -0.72 20.92
N ASP A 232 -18.49 -0.60 20.08
CA ASP A 232 -19.54 -1.60 19.98
C ASP A 232 -18.99 -2.85 19.27
N ALA A 233 -19.25 -4.03 19.85
CA ALA A 233 -18.90 -5.32 19.28
C ALA A 233 -19.42 -5.49 17.83
N GLN A 234 -20.60 -4.95 17.51
CA GLN A 234 -21.15 -5.02 16.15
C GLN A 234 -20.37 -4.13 15.17
N ALA A 235 -19.91 -2.95 15.60
CA ALA A 235 -19.09 -2.07 14.77
C ALA A 235 -17.68 -2.68 14.59
N LEU A 236 -17.10 -3.21 15.66
CA LEU A 236 -15.80 -3.90 15.62
C LEU A 236 -15.84 -5.12 14.68
N ALA A 237 -16.88 -5.95 14.76
CA ALA A 237 -17.07 -7.09 13.86
C ALA A 237 -17.20 -6.66 12.39
N ARG A 238 -17.85 -5.52 12.10
CA ARG A 238 -17.95 -4.98 10.73
C ARG A 238 -16.59 -4.53 10.20
N VAL A 239 -15.85 -3.76 11.00
CA VAL A 239 -14.49 -3.32 10.63
C VAL A 239 -13.58 -4.53 10.45
N TRP A 240 -13.61 -5.52 11.36
CA TRP A 240 -12.81 -6.74 11.26
C TRP A 240 -13.13 -7.55 10.01
N LYS A 241 -14.42 -7.81 9.72
CA LYS A 241 -14.87 -8.57 8.54
C LYS A 241 -14.45 -7.90 7.23
N MET A 242 -14.35 -6.57 7.21
CA MET A 242 -13.90 -5.83 6.04
C MET A 242 -12.36 -5.73 5.96
N GLY A 243 -11.69 -5.51 7.09
CA GLY A 243 -10.26 -5.31 7.18
C GLY A 243 -9.44 -6.58 7.00
N LEU A 244 -9.88 -7.70 7.57
CA LEU A 244 -9.12 -8.96 7.53
C LEU A 244 -8.85 -9.46 6.09
N PRO A 245 -9.85 -9.50 5.17
CA PRO A 245 -9.58 -9.88 3.78
C PRO A 245 -8.66 -8.90 3.05
N ILE A 246 -8.71 -7.60 3.37
CA ILE A 246 -7.83 -6.59 2.78
C ILE A 246 -6.38 -6.82 3.26
N ALA A 247 -6.18 -7.02 4.56
CA ALA A 247 -4.88 -7.34 5.13
C ALA A 247 -4.31 -8.64 4.54
N ALA A 248 -5.15 -9.66 4.38
CA ALA A 248 -4.78 -10.92 3.76
C ALA A 248 -4.43 -10.74 2.26
N THR A 249 -5.11 -9.83 1.55
CA THR A 249 -4.78 -9.50 0.15
C THR A 249 -3.38 -8.90 0.06
N TYR A 250 -3.08 -7.89 0.88
CA TYR A 250 -1.75 -7.27 0.88
C TYR A 250 -0.64 -8.23 1.35
N GLY A 251 -0.93 -9.07 2.35
CA GLY A 251 -0.01 -10.11 2.80
C GLY A 251 0.27 -11.15 1.71
N SER A 252 -0.78 -11.60 1.01
CA SER A 252 -0.67 -12.57 -0.09
C SER A 252 0.11 -12.01 -1.28
N GLU A 253 -0.07 -10.73 -1.60
CA GLU A 253 0.66 -10.03 -2.66
C GLU A 253 2.16 -9.93 -2.34
N ALA A 254 2.51 -9.52 -1.12
CA ALA A 254 3.90 -9.48 -0.68
C ALA A 254 4.56 -10.87 -0.68
N ALA A 255 3.83 -11.90 -0.20
CA ALA A 255 4.30 -13.28 -0.25
C ALA A 255 4.52 -13.76 -1.69
N PHE A 256 3.62 -13.41 -2.60
CA PHE A 256 3.73 -13.75 -4.02
C PHE A 256 4.97 -13.12 -4.68
N PHE A 257 5.22 -11.83 -4.46
CA PHE A 257 6.45 -11.18 -4.95
C PHE A 257 7.73 -11.78 -4.34
N THR A 258 7.67 -12.20 -3.08
CA THR A 258 8.79 -12.89 -2.41
C THR A 258 9.10 -14.22 -3.09
N VAL A 259 8.08 -15.06 -3.30
CA VAL A 259 8.23 -16.34 -4.01
C VAL A 259 8.77 -16.13 -5.43
N LEU A 260 8.25 -15.14 -6.15
CA LEU A 260 8.71 -14.82 -7.50
C LEU A 260 10.19 -14.42 -7.53
N THR A 261 10.62 -13.62 -6.54
CA THR A 261 12.01 -13.20 -6.38
C THR A 261 12.92 -14.39 -6.08
N LEU A 262 12.46 -15.35 -5.27
CA LEU A 262 13.21 -16.59 -5.03
C LEU A 262 13.35 -17.43 -6.31
N VAL A 263 12.30 -17.55 -7.11
CA VAL A 263 12.35 -18.25 -8.40
C VAL A 263 13.35 -17.57 -9.34
N ILE A 264 13.32 -16.24 -9.46
CA ILE A 264 14.29 -15.51 -10.30
C ILE A 264 15.72 -15.62 -9.74
N GLY A 265 15.89 -15.69 -8.42
CA GLY A 265 17.19 -15.95 -7.80
C GLY A 265 17.83 -17.26 -8.25
N THR A 266 17.04 -18.29 -8.58
CA THR A 266 17.57 -19.55 -9.14
C THR A 266 18.06 -19.41 -10.59
N LEU A 267 17.66 -18.35 -11.30
CA LEU A 267 18.04 -18.10 -12.70
C LEU A 267 19.38 -17.36 -12.84
N GLY A 268 19.95 -16.86 -11.73
CA GLY A 268 21.26 -16.21 -11.71
C GLY A 268 21.26 -14.83 -11.02
N THR A 269 22.45 -14.38 -10.61
CA THR A 269 22.66 -13.11 -9.91
C THR A 269 22.31 -11.90 -10.76
N ASP A 270 22.62 -11.94 -12.06
CA ASP A 270 22.39 -10.82 -12.97
C ASP A 270 20.89 -10.62 -13.25
N ALA A 271 20.14 -11.73 -13.33
CA ALA A 271 18.69 -11.72 -13.45
C ALA A 271 18.03 -11.13 -12.19
N LEU A 272 18.48 -11.55 -11.01
CA LEU A 272 18.00 -11.02 -9.74
C LEU A 272 18.29 -9.51 -9.60
N ALA A 273 19.50 -9.07 -9.97
CA ALA A 273 19.87 -7.66 -9.98
C ALA A 273 18.97 -6.84 -10.93
N ALA A 274 18.74 -7.34 -12.14
CA ALA A 274 17.87 -6.69 -13.12
C ALA A 274 16.42 -6.57 -12.60
N GLN A 275 15.89 -7.63 -11.99
CA GLN A 275 14.55 -7.60 -11.38
C GLN A 275 14.46 -6.54 -10.29
N THR A 276 15.42 -6.50 -9.35
CA THR A 276 15.40 -5.57 -8.22
C THR A 276 15.35 -4.13 -8.68
N ILE A 277 16.15 -3.78 -9.70
CA ILE A 277 16.16 -2.44 -10.28
C ILE A 277 14.82 -2.12 -10.94
N VAL A 278 14.29 -3.02 -11.78
CA VAL A 278 13.00 -2.78 -12.46
C VAL A 278 11.85 -2.70 -11.46
N ASN A 279 11.84 -3.53 -10.41
CA ASN A 279 10.86 -3.47 -9.34
C ASN A 279 10.87 -2.14 -8.59
N GLN A 280 12.05 -1.54 -8.36
CA GLN A 280 12.15 -0.22 -7.72
C GLN A 280 11.47 0.87 -8.58
N VAL A 281 11.63 0.80 -9.90
CA VAL A 281 10.96 1.72 -10.84
C VAL A 281 9.44 1.51 -10.79
N ILE A 282 8.98 0.25 -10.85
CA ILE A 282 7.55 -0.09 -10.80
C ILE A 282 6.91 0.33 -9.47
N TYR A 283 7.63 0.22 -8.35
CA TYR A 283 7.12 0.57 -7.04
C TYR A 283 6.70 2.04 -6.94
N ILE A 284 7.41 2.95 -7.63
CA ILE A 284 7.04 4.37 -7.70
C ILE A 284 5.69 4.54 -8.43
N VAL A 285 5.53 3.84 -9.54
CA VAL A 285 4.31 3.87 -10.36
C VAL A 285 3.14 3.23 -9.63
N PHE A 286 3.40 2.16 -8.89
CA PHE A 286 2.42 1.47 -8.05
C PHE A 286 1.78 2.42 -7.02
N MET A 287 2.53 3.37 -6.46
CA MET A 287 1.96 4.36 -5.53
C MET A 287 0.89 5.25 -6.18
N VAL A 288 1.01 5.53 -7.47
CA VAL A 288 -0.01 6.25 -8.24
C VAL A 288 -1.28 5.41 -8.35
N SER A 289 -1.14 4.13 -8.69
CA SER A 289 -2.23 3.15 -8.77
C SER A 289 -2.97 2.99 -7.44
N VAL A 290 -2.23 2.87 -6.34
CA VAL A 290 -2.79 2.75 -4.98
C VAL A 290 -3.58 4.00 -4.60
N GLY A 291 -3.03 5.19 -4.83
CA GLY A 291 -3.71 6.45 -4.52
C GLY A 291 -5.04 6.60 -5.29
N LEU A 292 -5.03 6.23 -6.57
CA LEU A 292 -6.23 6.25 -7.41
C LEU A 292 -7.25 5.18 -7.00
N SER A 293 -6.78 3.98 -6.65
CA SER A 293 -7.61 2.89 -6.12
C SER A 293 -8.36 3.31 -4.84
N HIS A 294 -7.67 3.97 -3.90
CA HIS A 294 -8.31 4.51 -2.69
C HIS A 294 -9.35 5.60 -3.01
N ALA A 295 -9.04 6.52 -3.91
CA ALA A 295 -9.97 7.58 -4.33
C ALA A 295 -11.23 7.00 -5.01
N ALA A 296 -11.06 6.01 -5.88
CA ALA A 296 -12.17 5.31 -6.55
C ALA A 296 -13.03 4.53 -5.55
N SER A 297 -12.40 3.76 -4.65
CA SER A 297 -13.05 2.99 -3.58
C SER A 297 -13.99 3.87 -2.74
N ILE A 298 -13.50 5.03 -2.30
CA ILE A 298 -14.25 5.94 -1.43
C ILE A 298 -15.37 6.65 -2.19
N SER A 299 -15.12 7.04 -3.44
CA SER A 299 -16.13 7.67 -4.29
C SER A 299 -17.29 6.71 -4.59
N ILE A 300 -16.99 5.44 -4.84
CA ILE A 300 -18.00 4.38 -5.06
C ILE A 300 -18.76 4.08 -3.78
N SER A 301 -18.08 3.97 -2.64
CA SER A 301 -18.73 3.72 -1.35
C SER A 301 -19.75 4.81 -1.03
N HIS A 302 -19.37 6.08 -1.25
CA HIS A 302 -20.26 7.21 -1.06
C HIS A 302 -21.45 7.22 -2.04
N ALA A 303 -21.25 6.87 -3.32
CA ALA A 303 -22.33 6.75 -4.29
C ALA A 303 -23.30 5.60 -3.96
N CYS A 304 -22.77 4.47 -3.48
CA CYS A 304 -23.57 3.32 -3.05
C CYS A 304 -24.42 3.65 -1.82
N ALA A 305 -23.90 4.46 -0.90
CA ALA A 305 -24.66 4.97 0.25
C ALA A 305 -25.89 5.80 -0.16
N GLN A 306 -25.80 6.51 -1.28
CA GLN A 306 -26.91 7.27 -1.87
C GLN A 306 -27.80 6.43 -2.80
N GLN A 307 -27.57 5.11 -2.87
CA GLN A 307 -28.23 4.19 -3.81
C GLN A 307 -28.05 4.58 -5.30
N ASP A 308 -27.08 5.43 -5.64
CA ASP A 308 -26.74 5.80 -7.02
C ASP A 308 -25.78 4.77 -7.64
N TYR A 309 -26.30 3.57 -7.94
CA TYR A 309 -25.51 2.50 -8.54
C TYR A 309 -25.04 2.83 -9.97
N ARG A 310 -25.77 3.68 -10.70
CA ARG A 310 -25.35 4.16 -12.03
C ARG A 310 -24.16 5.10 -11.91
N GLY A 311 -24.18 6.01 -10.93
CA GLY A 311 -23.05 6.85 -10.56
C GLY A 311 -21.85 6.04 -10.08
N ALA A 312 -22.07 5.04 -9.23
CA ALA A 312 -21.02 4.12 -8.78
C ALA A 312 -20.32 3.42 -9.95
N ARG A 313 -21.09 2.90 -10.93
CA ARG A 313 -20.53 2.30 -12.14
C ARG A 313 -19.68 3.29 -12.94
N ARG A 314 -20.20 4.50 -13.15
CA ARG A 314 -19.52 5.57 -13.89
C ARG A 314 -18.22 6.01 -13.22
N LEU A 315 -18.24 6.17 -11.89
CA LEU A 315 -17.05 6.49 -11.09
C LEU A 315 -16.00 5.38 -11.18
N GLY A 316 -16.40 4.11 -11.14
CA GLY A 316 -15.49 2.98 -11.31
C GLY A 316 -14.76 2.99 -12.65
N TYR A 317 -15.49 3.13 -13.75
CA TYR A 317 -14.89 3.22 -15.08
C TYR A 317 -14.06 4.50 -15.28
N THR A 318 -14.45 5.61 -14.67
CA THR A 318 -13.67 6.84 -14.72
C THR A 318 -12.34 6.68 -13.98
N GLY A 319 -12.36 6.05 -12.80
CA GLY A 319 -11.15 5.68 -12.07
C GLY A 319 -10.23 4.77 -12.90
N LEU A 320 -10.78 3.73 -13.52
CA LEU A 320 -10.03 2.82 -14.40
C LEU A 320 -9.42 3.57 -15.60
N ALA A 321 -10.19 4.42 -16.27
CA ALA A 321 -9.71 5.20 -17.41
C ALA A 321 -8.59 6.18 -17.04
N LEU A 322 -8.70 6.84 -15.88
CA LEU A 322 -7.63 7.70 -15.35
C LEU A 322 -6.37 6.89 -15.03
N GLY A 323 -6.53 5.70 -14.45
CA GLY A 323 -5.42 4.82 -14.10
C GLY A 323 -4.68 4.33 -15.34
N VAL A 324 -5.42 3.77 -16.30
CA VAL A 324 -4.86 3.33 -17.58
C VAL A 324 -4.20 4.49 -18.32
N GLY A 325 -4.83 5.68 -18.34
CA GLY A 325 -4.24 6.88 -18.94
C GLY A 325 -2.91 7.28 -18.29
N ALA A 326 -2.83 7.26 -16.96
CA ALA A 326 -1.59 7.52 -16.23
C ALA A 326 -0.52 6.46 -16.52
N MET A 327 -0.90 5.18 -16.56
CA MET A 327 0.02 4.08 -16.90
C MET A 327 0.52 4.15 -18.34
N LEU A 328 -0.32 4.55 -19.30
CA LEU A 328 0.13 4.75 -20.68
C LEU A 328 1.14 5.89 -20.77
N PHE A 329 0.93 6.97 -20.03
CA PHE A 329 1.89 8.08 -19.96
C PHE A 329 3.24 7.62 -19.39
N VAL A 330 3.24 6.79 -18.35
CA VAL A 330 4.46 6.24 -17.74
C VAL A 330 5.13 5.17 -18.62
N ALA A 331 4.35 4.42 -19.40
CA ALA A 331 4.87 3.41 -20.32
C ALA A 331 5.72 4.02 -21.44
N LEU A 332 5.44 5.26 -21.86
CA LEU A 332 6.16 5.93 -22.94
C LEU A 332 7.68 6.04 -22.65
N PRO A 333 8.13 6.59 -21.50
CA PRO A 333 9.55 6.57 -21.12
C PRO A 333 10.20 5.18 -21.13
N TYR A 334 9.48 4.13 -20.73
CA TYR A 334 10.03 2.77 -20.67
C TYR A 334 10.31 2.20 -22.06
N LEU A 335 9.49 2.57 -23.06
CA LEU A 335 9.64 2.11 -24.44
C LEU A 335 10.61 2.99 -25.24
N VAL A 336 10.57 4.31 -25.03
CA VAL A 336 11.34 5.27 -25.84
C VAL A 336 12.76 5.46 -25.29
N ALA A 337 12.94 5.45 -23.98
CA ALA A 337 14.22 5.76 -23.35
C ALA A 337 14.52 4.85 -22.13
N PRO A 338 14.48 3.50 -22.28
CA PRO A 338 14.70 2.58 -21.16
C PRO A 338 16.06 2.79 -20.49
N ALA A 339 17.11 3.06 -21.27
CA ALA A 339 18.43 3.34 -20.74
C ALA A 339 18.45 4.59 -19.83
N GLN A 340 17.69 5.65 -20.15
CA GLN A 340 17.60 6.87 -19.34
C GLN A 340 16.87 6.62 -18.02
N VAL A 341 15.85 5.77 -18.03
CA VAL A 341 15.14 5.35 -16.81
C VAL A 341 16.05 4.55 -15.89
N LEU A 342 16.94 3.72 -16.46
CA LEU A 342 17.89 2.88 -15.70
C LEU A 342 19.16 3.62 -15.27
N ALA A 343 19.50 4.76 -15.88
CA ALA A 343 20.72 5.52 -15.62
C ALA A 343 20.97 5.85 -14.14
N PRO A 344 19.95 6.25 -13.36
CA PRO A 344 20.15 6.57 -11.94
C PRO A 344 20.51 5.37 -11.07
N PHE A 345 20.21 4.14 -11.54
CA PHE A 345 20.36 2.91 -10.76
C PHE A 345 21.59 2.09 -11.17
N LEU A 346 22.18 2.37 -12.33
CA LEU A 346 23.23 1.56 -12.94
C LEU A 346 24.25 2.46 -13.65
N ASP A 347 25.51 2.34 -13.24
CA ASP A 347 26.61 2.92 -13.99
C ASP A 347 26.78 2.14 -15.30
N ARG A 348 26.53 2.83 -16.41
CA ARG A 348 26.59 2.30 -17.77
C ARG A 348 28.02 2.11 -18.27
N ALA A 349 29.00 2.76 -17.63
CA ALA A 349 30.40 2.68 -18.03
C ALA A 349 31.09 1.39 -17.55
N ALA A 350 30.53 0.71 -16.56
CA ALA A 350 31.08 -0.53 -16.04
C ALA A 350 30.69 -1.74 -16.91
N ALA A 351 31.68 -2.39 -17.53
CA ALA A 351 31.46 -3.60 -18.36
C ALA A 351 30.77 -4.75 -17.59
N ALA A 352 30.99 -4.84 -16.27
CA ALA A 352 30.34 -5.81 -15.39
C ALA A 352 28.80 -5.67 -15.35
N ASN A 353 28.27 -4.51 -15.71
CA ASN A 353 26.85 -4.19 -15.67
C ASN A 353 26.13 -4.41 -17.01
N ALA A 354 26.85 -4.79 -18.07
CA ALA A 354 26.29 -4.88 -19.42
C ALA A 354 25.14 -5.89 -19.52
N GLU A 355 25.28 -7.05 -18.89
CA GLU A 355 24.25 -8.10 -18.90
C GLU A 355 23.03 -7.70 -18.06
N VAL A 356 23.24 -7.12 -16.87
CA VAL A 356 22.15 -6.60 -16.03
C VAL A 356 21.37 -5.51 -16.76
N LEU A 357 22.06 -4.60 -17.45
CA LEU A 357 21.43 -3.54 -18.24
C LEU A 357 20.61 -4.10 -19.41
N ARG A 358 21.12 -5.13 -20.09
CA ARG A 358 20.43 -5.82 -21.19
C ARG A 358 19.14 -6.48 -20.68
N LEU A 359 19.22 -7.23 -19.58
CA LEU A 359 18.08 -7.88 -18.95
C LEU A 359 17.05 -6.84 -18.48
N ALA A 360 17.47 -5.83 -17.72
CA ALA A 360 16.61 -4.78 -17.19
C ALA A 360 15.90 -3.98 -18.30
N THR A 361 16.59 -3.69 -19.42
CA THR A 361 15.98 -3.02 -20.58
C THR A 361 14.85 -3.86 -21.18
N GLY A 362 15.07 -5.18 -21.36
CA GLY A 362 14.02 -6.06 -21.86
C GLY A 362 12.85 -6.23 -20.87
N LEU A 363 13.14 -6.19 -19.56
CA LEU A 363 12.10 -6.21 -18.52
C LEU A 363 11.25 -4.94 -18.52
N LEU A 364 11.81 -3.77 -18.79
CA LEU A 364 11.05 -2.52 -18.90
C LEU A 364 9.99 -2.57 -20.01
N THR A 365 10.29 -3.24 -21.13
CA THR A 365 9.30 -3.48 -22.19
C THR A 365 8.11 -4.33 -21.71
N ILE A 366 8.37 -5.38 -20.92
CA ILE A 366 7.30 -6.19 -20.32
C ILE A 366 6.58 -5.39 -19.23
N ALA A 367 7.32 -4.63 -18.43
CA ALA A 367 6.82 -3.77 -17.35
C ALA A 367 5.82 -2.72 -17.87
N ALA A 368 6.06 -2.17 -19.07
CA ALA A 368 5.16 -1.21 -19.72
C ALA A 368 3.73 -1.77 -19.95
N LEU A 369 3.61 -3.05 -20.27
CA LEU A 369 2.31 -3.74 -20.36
C LEU A 369 1.81 -4.18 -18.98
N LEU A 370 2.70 -4.73 -18.17
CA LEU A 370 2.39 -5.23 -16.83
C LEU A 370 1.76 -4.16 -15.95
N GLN A 371 2.30 -2.93 -15.96
CA GLN A 371 1.78 -1.85 -15.12
C GLN A 371 0.34 -1.45 -15.45
N ILE A 372 -0.10 -1.64 -16.70
CA ILE A 372 -1.50 -1.39 -17.10
C ILE A 372 -2.40 -2.40 -16.41
N PHE A 373 -2.01 -3.68 -16.41
CA PHE A 373 -2.76 -4.74 -15.75
C PHE A 373 -2.69 -4.62 -14.22
N ASP A 374 -1.53 -4.30 -13.68
CA ASP A 374 -1.33 -4.06 -12.25
C ASP A 374 -2.17 -2.89 -11.74
N CYS A 375 -2.18 -1.76 -12.46
CA CYS A 375 -3.05 -0.63 -12.15
C CYS A 375 -4.53 -1.00 -12.22
N SER A 376 -4.92 -1.72 -13.27
CA SER A 376 -6.31 -2.16 -13.47
C SER A 376 -6.77 -3.12 -12.36
N GLN A 377 -5.90 -4.04 -11.95
CA GLN A 377 -6.13 -4.96 -10.83
C GLN A 377 -6.26 -4.18 -9.51
N ASN A 378 -5.34 -3.25 -9.23
CA ASN A 378 -5.36 -2.44 -8.01
C ASN A 378 -6.63 -1.60 -7.90
N ILE A 379 -7.02 -0.96 -9.00
CA ILE A 379 -8.27 -0.20 -9.09
C ILE A 379 -9.47 -1.16 -8.95
N GLY A 380 -9.45 -2.33 -9.60
CA GLY A 380 -10.49 -3.36 -9.46
C GLY A 380 -10.70 -3.81 -8.01
N VAL A 381 -9.62 -4.04 -7.25
CA VAL A 381 -9.67 -4.34 -5.82
C VAL A 381 -10.30 -3.18 -5.05
N GLY A 382 -9.90 -1.94 -5.33
CA GLY A 382 -10.45 -0.73 -4.71
C GLY A 382 -11.93 -0.54 -5.00
N ILE A 383 -12.35 -0.77 -6.24
CA ILE A 383 -13.73 -0.63 -6.69
C ILE A 383 -14.64 -1.65 -5.97
N LEU A 384 -14.26 -2.93 -5.92
CA LEU A 384 -15.01 -3.96 -5.18
C LEU A 384 -15.03 -3.69 -3.66
N ARG A 385 -13.92 -3.16 -3.12
CA ARG A 385 -13.84 -2.70 -1.74
C ARG A 385 -14.82 -1.55 -1.48
N GLY A 386 -14.99 -0.63 -2.43
CA GLY A 386 -16.00 0.43 -2.41
C GLY A 386 -17.44 -0.09 -2.39
N LEU A 387 -17.71 -1.23 -3.04
CA LEU A 387 -18.99 -1.95 -2.96
C LEU A 387 -19.18 -2.76 -1.66
N GLY A 388 -18.13 -2.88 -0.84
CA GLY A 388 -18.11 -3.71 0.36
C GLY A 388 -17.83 -5.20 0.11
N ASP A 389 -17.50 -5.63 -1.11
CA ASP A 389 -17.21 -7.03 -1.46
C ASP A 389 -15.71 -7.35 -1.45
N VAL A 390 -15.09 -7.24 -0.27
CA VAL A 390 -13.64 -7.46 -0.08
C VAL A 390 -13.23 -8.94 -0.15
N THR A 391 -14.14 -9.86 0.18
CA THR A 391 -13.86 -11.30 0.18
C THR A 391 -13.76 -11.84 -1.24
N SER A 392 -14.55 -11.29 -2.17
CA SER A 392 -14.39 -11.64 -3.59
C SER A 392 -13.08 -11.10 -4.14
N SER A 393 -12.67 -9.86 -3.80
CA SER A 393 -11.36 -9.33 -4.19
C SER A 393 -10.23 -10.25 -3.73
N PHE A 394 -10.22 -10.65 -2.46
CA PHE A 394 -9.19 -11.54 -1.91
C PHE A 394 -9.12 -12.89 -2.63
N ARG A 395 -10.28 -13.56 -2.83
CA ARG A 395 -10.34 -14.85 -3.53
C ARG A 395 -9.85 -14.75 -4.97
N ILE A 396 -10.25 -13.70 -5.68
CA ILE A 396 -9.83 -13.47 -7.06
C ILE A 396 -8.31 -13.19 -7.12
N SER A 397 -7.77 -12.39 -6.20
CA SER A 397 -6.31 -12.17 -6.11
C SER A 397 -5.55 -13.46 -5.84
N ILE A 398 -6.04 -14.33 -4.94
CA ILE A 398 -5.40 -15.65 -4.73
C ILE A 398 -5.38 -16.46 -6.01
N VAL A 399 -6.52 -16.59 -6.70
CA VAL A 399 -6.61 -17.37 -7.94
C VAL A 399 -5.68 -16.81 -9.01
N GLY A 400 -5.71 -15.50 -9.21
CA GLY A 400 -4.91 -14.85 -10.24
C GLY A 400 -3.40 -14.89 -9.97
N TYR A 401 -2.97 -14.67 -8.72
CA TYR A 401 -1.56 -14.67 -8.36
C TYR A 401 -1.01 -16.10 -8.23
N TRP A 402 -1.69 -16.97 -7.50
CA TRP A 402 -1.17 -18.28 -7.11
C TRP A 402 -1.57 -19.40 -8.04
N ALA A 403 -2.81 -19.41 -8.57
CA ALA A 403 -3.27 -20.49 -9.43
C ALA A 403 -2.96 -20.26 -10.92
N ILE A 404 -2.79 -19.00 -11.33
CA ILE A 404 -2.50 -18.63 -12.73
C ILE A 404 -1.08 -18.05 -12.85
N GLY A 405 -0.79 -16.96 -12.13
CA GLY A 405 0.47 -16.23 -12.25
C GLY A 405 1.69 -17.09 -11.95
N LEU A 406 1.74 -17.72 -10.78
CA LEU A 406 2.89 -18.51 -10.35
C LEU A 406 3.17 -19.74 -11.24
N PRO A 407 2.18 -20.59 -11.61
CA PRO A 407 2.43 -21.72 -12.50
C PRO A 407 2.87 -21.29 -13.90
N VAL A 408 2.27 -20.23 -14.46
CA VAL A 408 2.67 -19.72 -15.78
C VAL A 408 4.06 -19.10 -15.73
N ALA A 409 4.40 -18.39 -14.65
CA ALA A 409 5.73 -17.82 -14.44
C ALA A 409 6.80 -18.91 -14.28
N TRP A 410 6.49 -19.98 -13.55
CA TRP A 410 7.39 -21.13 -13.40
C TRP A 410 7.53 -21.93 -14.70
N ALA A 411 6.44 -22.19 -15.41
CA ALA A 411 6.47 -22.88 -16.70
C ALA A 411 7.24 -22.07 -17.75
N GLY A 412 6.95 -20.76 -17.86
CA GLY A 412 7.62 -19.85 -18.78
C GLY A 412 9.10 -19.66 -18.46
N GLY A 413 9.42 -19.42 -17.19
CA GLY A 413 10.79 -19.12 -16.77
C GLY A 413 11.71 -20.32 -16.67
N VAL A 414 11.24 -21.41 -16.05
CA VAL A 414 12.05 -22.59 -15.72
C VAL A 414 11.86 -23.72 -16.72
N MET A 415 10.62 -24.11 -17.05
CA MET A 415 10.39 -25.27 -17.93
C MET A 415 10.69 -24.97 -19.40
N LEU A 416 10.23 -23.82 -19.89
CA LEU A 416 10.39 -23.41 -21.30
C LEU A 416 11.72 -22.69 -21.58
N GLY A 417 12.51 -22.41 -20.54
CA GLY A 417 13.84 -21.82 -20.68
C GLY A 417 13.87 -20.34 -21.11
N TYR A 418 12.75 -19.62 -21.05
CA TYR A 418 12.73 -18.17 -21.33
C TYR A 418 13.34 -17.32 -20.20
N GLY A 419 13.78 -17.96 -19.11
CA GLY A 419 14.43 -17.31 -17.98
C GLY A 419 13.57 -16.20 -17.37
N ILE A 420 14.19 -15.07 -17.06
CA ILE A 420 13.52 -13.96 -16.37
C ILE A 420 12.35 -13.38 -17.18
N TYR A 421 12.44 -13.37 -18.51
CA TYR A 421 11.36 -12.87 -19.37
C TYR A 421 10.10 -13.73 -19.27
N GLY A 422 10.27 -15.05 -19.18
CA GLY A 422 9.16 -16.00 -18.98
C GLY A 422 8.45 -15.79 -17.64
N VAL A 423 9.22 -15.53 -16.58
CA VAL A 423 8.67 -15.24 -15.25
C VAL A 423 7.82 -13.96 -15.28
N TRP A 424 8.34 -12.89 -15.89
CA TRP A 424 7.65 -11.61 -15.99
C TRP A 424 6.42 -11.65 -16.92
N ALA A 425 6.47 -12.44 -17.99
CA ALA A 425 5.30 -12.69 -18.83
C ALA A 425 4.20 -13.42 -18.04
N GLY A 426 4.56 -14.43 -17.24
CA GLY A 426 3.62 -15.12 -16.36
C GLY A 426 3.01 -14.20 -15.30
N LEU A 427 3.80 -13.30 -14.72
CA LEU A 427 3.33 -12.25 -13.82
C LEU A 427 2.29 -11.34 -14.51
N ALA A 428 2.58 -10.87 -15.73
CA ALA A 428 1.66 -10.05 -16.50
C ALA A 428 0.34 -10.78 -16.82
N ILE A 429 0.40 -12.07 -17.18
CA ILE A 429 -0.79 -12.90 -17.43
C ILE A 429 -1.62 -13.08 -16.16
N GLY A 430 -0.98 -13.35 -15.02
CA GLY A 430 -1.65 -13.45 -13.72
C GLY A 430 -2.37 -12.16 -13.34
N LEU A 431 -1.72 -11.01 -13.50
CA LEU A 431 -2.32 -9.70 -13.27
C LEU A 431 -3.47 -9.39 -14.24
N ALA A 432 -3.32 -9.72 -15.53
CA ALA A 432 -4.37 -9.56 -16.52
C ALA A 432 -5.61 -10.42 -16.22
N ALA A 433 -5.41 -11.68 -15.85
CA ALA A 433 -6.47 -12.57 -15.40
C ALA A 433 -7.17 -12.02 -14.14
N THR A 434 -6.40 -11.53 -13.17
CA THR A 434 -6.93 -10.92 -11.95
C THR A 434 -7.78 -9.69 -12.25
N ALA A 435 -7.24 -8.75 -13.05
CA ALA A 435 -7.93 -7.53 -13.44
C ALA A 435 -9.26 -7.82 -14.16
N THR A 436 -9.26 -8.74 -15.11
CA THR A 436 -10.48 -9.11 -15.86
C THR A 436 -11.53 -9.76 -14.95
N LEU A 437 -11.13 -10.66 -14.04
CA LEU A 437 -12.05 -11.28 -13.08
C LEU A 437 -12.63 -10.26 -12.08
N LEU A 438 -11.83 -9.31 -11.60
CA LEU A 438 -12.29 -8.24 -10.70
C LEU A 438 -13.31 -7.33 -11.38
N LEU A 439 -13.04 -6.92 -12.63
CA LEU A 439 -13.96 -6.06 -13.41
C LEU A 439 -15.27 -6.77 -13.76
N ARG A 440 -15.23 -8.06 -14.11
CA ARG A 440 -16.45 -8.86 -14.30
C ARG A 440 -17.26 -8.94 -13.02
N LYS A 441 -16.59 -9.25 -11.90
CA LYS A 441 -17.24 -9.34 -10.59
C LYS A 441 -17.87 -8.01 -10.17
N PHE A 442 -17.24 -6.89 -10.51
CA PHE A 442 -17.76 -5.56 -10.25
C PHE A 442 -19.11 -5.33 -10.94
N GLU A 443 -19.21 -5.62 -12.24
CA GLU A 443 -20.46 -5.49 -13.00
C GLU A 443 -21.56 -6.42 -12.45
N ASP A 444 -21.23 -7.68 -12.13
CA ASP A 444 -22.18 -8.64 -11.57
C ASP A 444 -22.77 -8.15 -10.24
N ARG A 445 -21.91 -7.63 -9.35
CA ARG A 445 -22.33 -7.16 -8.02
C ARG A 445 -23.11 -5.85 -8.09
N LEU A 446 -22.71 -4.93 -8.95
CA LEU A 446 -23.50 -3.72 -9.23
C LEU A 446 -24.89 -4.06 -9.77
N GLY A 447 -24.97 -4.99 -10.73
CA GLY A 447 -26.24 -5.45 -11.29
C GLY A 447 -27.16 -6.05 -10.22
N ALA A 448 -26.61 -6.88 -9.32
CA ALA A 448 -27.36 -7.46 -8.21
C ALA A 448 -27.87 -6.39 -7.22
N LEU A 449 -27.04 -5.41 -6.88
CA LEU A 449 -27.43 -4.31 -5.98
C LEU A 449 -28.52 -3.42 -6.60
N ALA A 450 -28.39 -3.09 -7.88
CA ALA A 450 -29.40 -2.31 -8.60
C ALA A 450 -30.76 -3.05 -8.66
N LYS A 451 -30.76 -4.36 -8.92
CA LYS A 451 -31.98 -5.18 -8.89
C LYS A 451 -32.62 -5.22 -7.50
N LYS A 452 -31.82 -5.39 -6.45
CA LYS A 452 -32.32 -5.42 -5.07
C LYS A 452 -32.93 -4.08 -4.65
N ALA A 453 -32.35 -2.96 -5.07
CA ALA A 453 -32.90 -1.64 -4.79
C ALA A 453 -34.24 -1.41 -5.48
N LEU A 454 -34.39 -1.87 -6.73
CA LEU A 454 -35.68 -1.81 -7.44
C LEU A 454 -36.75 -2.70 -6.79
N ALA A 455 -36.39 -3.90 -6.34
CA ALA A 455 -37.30 -4.82 -5.68
C ALA A 455 -37.70 -4.42 -4.24
N GLY A 456 -36.93 -3.53 -3.59
CA GLY A 456 -37.28 -2.98 -2.27
C GLY A 456 -38.12 -1.71 -2.33
N GLN A 457 -38.37 -1.17 -3.53
CA GLN A 457 -39.24 -0.02 -3.78
C GLN A 457 -40.64 -0.43 -4.28
N SER A 458 -40.83 -1.71 -4.64
CA SER A 458 -42.12 -2.36 -4.91
C SER A 458 -42.65 -3.01 -3.65
#